data_AF-A0A380GMQ8-F1
#
_entry.id   AF-A0A380GMQ8-F1
#
_cell.length_a   1.000
_cell.length_b   1.000
_cell.length_c   1.000
_cell.angle_alpha   90.00
_cell.angle_beta   90.00
_cell.angle_gamma   90.00
#
_symmetry.space_group_name_H-M   'P 1'
#
loop_
_entity.id
_entity.type
_entity.pdbx_description
1 polymer ?
#
loop_
_entity_poly.entity_id
_entity_poly.type
_entity_poly.pdbx_seq_one_letter_code
_entity_poly.pdbx_strand_id
1 'polypeptide(L)'
;MSKTQKQINDRLKAYKKGTVDSPYRITKLTYREPGYLPMQPGAIDADKRFNAQCMDLIIDYVLWFTDNKVKMWGDAKDAVDNKLGPYFTWHDNTPNYVPPVGAIGVANFGTPGYEKYGHIWIVYAKANVNTVQVLEQNWNNEANLPPKLRTDNYYGCTGFWVPKVADSKKTTKKKKKQAKKQMKKLKYNRDEVKGYKLPKRGYKPKGVVIHNDAGSSSAMQYHNSLVNAPYSRLAIGIAHSYISGDTVWQALPESRIAWATADEEGNRDYYSFEVCQSFSASDKTFLDNEQAVFQEAARMLKKWKLPVNRDTVRLHNEFSPTQCPHRSMALHAGYTSTQRAPQDIVNKTKDYFISQIKQYYNGKIPKGSTVINKPTSNNKLATNTGWQQNEHNTWYMSEQATFKVGNEPIAVHMIGPFVNLAISGWLQPGESIKYDEVMLQDGHVWVGYDSFNGRRYLPIRTWNGVAPPNQGLGNLWGTIS
;
A
#
# COMPACT_ATOMS: atom_id res chain seq x y z
N MET A 1 -23.62 -1.76 -23.85
CA MET A 1 -23.15 -0.44 -23.35
C MET A 1 -21.73 -0.66 -22.84
N SER A 2 -20.76 0.20 -23.14
CA SER A 2 -19.38 -0.05 -22.70
C SER A 2 -19.29 -0.14 -21.17
N LYS A 3 -18.44 -1.03 -20.65
CA LYS A 3 -18.23 -1.15 -19.20
C LYS A 3 -17.43 0.05 -18.70
N THR A 4 -17.70 0.46 -17.48
CA THR A 4 -16.90 1.49 -16.80
C THR A 4 -15.58 0.90 -16.30
N GLN A 5 -14.56 1.74 -16.10
CA GLN A 5 -13.28 1.30 -15.52
C GLN A 5 -13.47 0.63 -14.15
N LYS A 6 -14.43 1.10 -13.35
CA LYS A 6 -14.74 0.47 -12.05
C LYS A 6 -15.20 -0.98 -12.24
N GLN A 7 -16.10 -1.22 -13.19
CA GLN A 7 -16.60 -2.57 -13.48
C GLN A 7 -15.48 -3.48 -13.99
N ILE A 8 -14.58 -2.96 -14.84
CA ILE A 8 -13.38 -3.70 -15.26
C ILE A 8 -12.56 -4.10 -14.04
N ASN A 9 -12.17 -3.12 -13.21
CA ASN A 9 -11.32 -3.36 -12.04
C ASN A 9 -11.97 -4.36 -11.06
N ASP A 10 -13.28 -4.27 -10.85
CA ASP A 10 -14.02 -5.20 -9.99
C ASP A 10 -14.03 -6.61 -10.59
N ARG A 11 -14.20 -6.75 -11.91
CA ARG A 11 -14.13 -8.06 -12.59
C ARG A 11 -12.73 -8.67 -12.54
N LEU A 12 -11.67 -7.89 -12.77
CA LEU A 12 -10.29 -8.38 -12.66
C LEU A 12 -9.96 -8.90 -11.25
N LYS A 13 -10.44 -8.20 -10.21
CA LYS A 13 -10.33 -8.68 -8.82
C LYS A 13 -11.10 -9.97 -8.61
N ALA A 14 -12.26 -10.11 -9.24
CA ALA A 14 -13.09 -11.31 -9.12
C ALA A 14 -12.46 -12.52 -9.83
N TYR A 15 -11.84 -12.33 -11.00
CA TYR A 15 -11.04 -13.39 -11.66
C TYR A 15 -9.90 -13.85 -10.74
N LYS A 16 -9.09 -12.91 -10.24
CA LYS A 16 -7.97 -13.21 -9.33
C LYS A 16 -8.41 -13.99 -8.08
N LYS A 17 -9.60 -13.70 -7.56
CA LYS A 17 -10.17 -14.37 -6.38
C LYS A 17 -10.87 -15.70 -6.70
N GLY A 18 -11.04 -16.05 -7.97
CA GLY A 18 -11.86 -17.21 -8.35
C GLY A 18 -13.35 -17.03 -8.04
N THR A 19 -13.82 -15.78 -7.94
CA THR A 19 -15.22 -15.42 -7.61
C THR A 19 -15.90 -14.64 -8.72
N VAL A 20 -15.34 -14.61 -9.94
CA VAL A 20 -15.95 -13.89 -11.06
C VAL A 20 -17.33 -14.45 -11.37
N ASP A 21 -18.27 -13.55 -11.58
CA ASP A 21 -19.58 -13.90 -12.14
C ASP A 21 -19.38 -14.18 -13.64
N SER A 22 -19.16 -15.46 -13.95
CA SER A 22 -18.96 -16.00 -15.29
C SER A 22 -19.54 -17.41 -15.34
N PRO A 23 -20.30 -17.76 -16.40
CA PRO A 23 -20.76 -19.13 -16.62
C PRO A 23 -19.61 -20.09 -16.99
N TYR A 24 -18.45 -19.56 -17.39
CA TYR A 24 -17.27 -20.34 -17.78
C TYR A 24 -16.31 -20.57 -16.60
N ARG A 25 -16.64 -20.02 -15.42
CA ARG A 25 -15.85 -20.26 -14.21
C ARG A 25 -16.12 -21.66 -13.66
N ILE A 26 -15.05 -22.42 -13.50
CA ILE A 26 -15.04 -23.69 -12.80
C ILE A 26 -15.39 -23.47 -11.32
N THR A 27 -16.42 -24.15 -10.81
CA THR A 27 -16.90 -23.99 -9.42
C THR A 27 -16.53 -25.14 -8.50
N LYS A 28 -16.13 -26.28 -9.07
CA LYS A 28 -15.67 -27.49 -8.39
C LYS A 28 -14.51 -28.07 -9.19
N LEU A 29 -13.63 -28.83 -8.55
CA LEU A 29 -12.54 -29.51 -9.24
C LEU A 29 -13.10 -30.30 -10.44
N THR A 30 -12.65 -30.00 -11.65
CA THR A 30 -13.24 -30.50 -12.90
C THR A 30 -12.17 -31.16 -13.75
N TYR A 31 -12.40 -32.42 -14.13
CA TYR A 31 -11.58 -33.14 -15.10
C TYR A 31 -12.40 -33.28 -16.39
N ARG A 32 -11.85 -32.80 -17.52
CA ARG A 32 -12.56 -32.81 -18.81
C ARG A 32 -11.89 -33.71 -19.83
N GLU A 33 -10.59 -33.55 -20.04
CA GLU A 33 -9.86 -34.24 -21.10
C GLU A 33 -8.62 -34.97 -20.56
N PRO A 34 -8.26 -36.14 -21.12
CA PRO A 34 -7.02 -36.82 -20.83
C PRO A 34 -5.78 -35.97 -21.19
N GLY A 35 -4.73 -36.06 -20.38
CA GLY A 35 -3.46 -35.35 -20.62
C GLY A 35 -3.34 -34.01 -19.90
N TYR A 36 -4.38 -33.54 -19.21
CA TYR A 36 -4.36 -32.33 -18.41
C TYR A 36 -4.69 -32.60 -16.94
N LEU A 37 -4.12 -31.77 -16.04
CA LEU A 37 -4.47 -31.81 -14.63
C LEU A 37 -5.91 -31.28 -14.41
N PRO A 38 -6.64 -31.75 -13.39
CA PRO A 38 -7.98 -31.25 -13.08
C PRO A 38 -7.98 -29.74 -12.85
N MET A 39 -8.93 -29.03 -13.47
CA MET A 39 -9.11 -27.60 -13.30
C MET A 39 -9.64 -27.28 -11.90
N GLN A 40 -8.96 -26.38 -11.21
CA GLN A 40 -9.34 -25.94 -9.86
C GLN A 40 -10.52 -24.94 -9.91
N PRO A 41 -11.31 -24.85 -8.84
CA PRO A 41 -12.31 -23.79 -8.69
C PRO A 41 -11.71 -22.39 -8.92
N GLY A 42 -12.32 -21.63 -9.81
CA GLY A 42 -11.87 -20.31 -10.23
C GLY A 42 -11.22 -20.26 -11.62
N ALA A 43 -10.79 -21.39 -12.17
CA ALA A 43 -10.34 -21.50 -13.57
C ALA A 43 -11.46 -21.10 -14.54
N ILE A 44 -11.08 -20.50 -15.67
CA ILE A 44 -11.97 -20.13 -16.76
C ILE A 44 -11.71 -21.10 -17.92
N ASP A 45 -12.77 -21.76 -18.36
CA ASP A 45 -12.80 -22.71 -19.47
C ASP A 45 -13.98 -22.33 -20.37
N ALA A 46 -13.71 -21.49 -21.37
CA ALA A 46 -14.72 -20.80 -22.16
C ALA A 46 -15.12 -21.58 -23.41
N ASP A 47 -14.21 -22.37 -23.98
CA ASP A 47 -14.46 -23.20 -25.16
C ASP A 47 -14.63 -24.69 -24.85
N LYS A 48 -14.31 -25.14 -23.63
CA LYS A 48 -14.38 -26.52 -23.17
C LYS A 48 -13.39 -27.45 -23.88
N ARG A 49 -12.24 -26.94 -24.34
CA ARG A 49 -11.16 -27.71 -24.95
C ARG A 49 -9.84 -27.37 -24.29
N PHE A 50 -8.97 -28.38 -24.13
CA PHE A 50 -7.61 -28.18 -23.59
C PHE A 50 -7.57 -27.62 -22.15
N ASN A 51 -8.65 -27.75 -21.37
CA ASN A 51 -8.81 -27.15 -20.05
C ASN A 51 -8.57 -25.61 -20.04
N ALA A 52 -8.12 -25.02 -18.94
CA ALA A 52 -8.09 -23.58 -18.74
C ALA A 52 -6.84 -22.93 -19.36
N GLN A 53 -6.91 -22.59 -20.65
CA GLN A 53 -5.85 -21.96 -21.42
C GLN A 53 -5.80 -20.44 -21.23
N CYS A 54 -4.72 -19.80 -21.72
CA CYS A 54 -4.57 -18.34 -21.66
C CYS A 54 -5.68 -17.60 -22.42
N MET A 55 -6.14 -18.16 -23.55
CA MET A 55 -7.18 -17.57 -24.40
C MET A 55 -8.58 -17.62 -23.76
N ASP A 56 -8.90 -18.63 -22.95
CA ASP A 56 -10.20 -18.75 -22.27
C ASP A 56 -10.56 -17.54 -21.41
N LEU A 57 -9.57 -17.05 -20.66
CA LEU A 57 -9.72 -15.87 -19.83
C LEU A 57 -10.15 -14.65 -20.68
N ILE A 58 -9.55 -14.51 -21.86
CA ILE A 58 -9.79 -13.37 -22.74
C ILE A 58 -11.13 -13.51 -23.45
N ILE A 59 -11.50 -14.71 -23.88
CA ILE A 59 -12.83 -15.00 -24.44
C ILE A 59 -13.92 -14.62 -23.44
N ASP A 60 -13.84 -15.05 -22.18
CA ASP A 60 -14.81 -14.67 -21.14
C ASP A 60 -14.80 -13.16 -20.87
N TYR A 61 -13.62 -12.52 -20.83
CA TYR A 61 -13.51 -11.08 -20.59
C TYR A 61 -14.15 -10.24 -21.71
N VAL A 62 -13.89 -10.60 -22.97
CA VAL A 62 -14.45 -9.91 -24.14
C VAL A 62 -15.95 -10.17 -24.26
N LEU A 63 -16.42 -11.40 -24.03
CA LEU A 63 -17.85 -11.71 -23.96
C LEU A 63 -18.53 -10.84 -22.91
N TRP A 64 -18.01 -10.80 -21.69
CA TRP A 64 -18.56 -9.94 -20.64
C TRP A 64 -18.54 -8.47 -21.04
N PHE A 65 -17.41 -7.95 -21.53
CA PHE A 65 -17.24 -6.54 -21.83
C PHE A 65 -18.21 -6.07 -22.92
N THR A 66 -18.46 -6.92 -23.90
CA THR A 66 -19.29 -6.63 -25.07
C THR A 66 -20.76 -7.01 -24.89
N ASP A 67 -21.19 -7.42 -23.69
CA ASP A 67 -22.54 -7.95 -23.43
C ASP A 67 -22.87 -9.16 -24.35
N ASN A 68 -21.92 -10.09 -24.47
CA ASN A 68 -21.91 -11.31 -25.30
C ASN A 68 -21.99 -11.08 -26.82
N LYS A 69 -21.66 -9.88 -27.31
CA LYS A 69 -21.75 -9.55 -28.74
C LYS A 69 -20.53 -9.96 -29.56
N VAL A 70 -19.38 -10.07 -28.91
CA VAL A 70 -18.12 -10.45 -29.57
C VAL A 70 -17.53 -11.64 -28.81
N LYS A 71 -17.31 -12.74 -29.55
CA LYS A 71 -16.53 -13.87 -29.09
C LYS A 71 -15.24 -13.88 -29.91
N MET A 72 -14.09 -13.90 -29.24
CA MET A 72 -12.81 -14.05 -29.94
C MET A 72 -12.66 -15.46 -30.52
N TRP A 73 -11.86 -15.58 -31.57
CA TRP A 73 -11.53 -16.83 -32.25
C TRP A 73 -10.00 -17.00 -32.34
N GLY A 74 -9.58 -18.24 -32.60
CA GLY A 74 -8.19 -18.61 -32.82
C GLY A 74 -7.40 -18.79 -31.53
N ASP A 75 -6.11 -19.05 -31.70
CA ASP A 75 -5.14 -19.12 -30.62
C ASP A 75 -4.80 -17.70 -30.12
N ALA A 76 -3.98 -17.61 -29.08
CA ALA A 76 -3.56 -16.33 -28.52
C ALA A 76 -2.86 -15.41 -29.55
N LYS A 77 -2.06 -15.97 -30.46
CA LYS A 77 -1.37 -15.18 -31.51
C LYS A 77 -2.34 -14.54 -32.51
N ASP A 78 -3.47 -15.19 -32.78
CA ASP A 78 -4.49 -14.75 -33.76
C ASP A 78 -5.33 -13.60 -33.19
N ALA A 79 -5.18 -13.30 -31.89
CA ALA A 79 -5.84 -12.17 -31.25
C ALA A 79 -5.52 -10.83 -31.90
N VAL A 80 -4.37 -10.68 -32.57
CA VAL A 80 -4.03 -9.45 -33.31
C VAL A 80 -4.99 -9.17 -34.47
N ASP A 81 -5.58 -10.22 -35.05
CA ASP A 81 -6.47 -10.15 -36.22
C ASP A 81 -7.96 -10.12 -35.84
N ASN A 82 -8.27 -10.29 -34.55
CA ASN A 82 -9.64 -10.26 -34.06
C ASN A 82 -10.25 -8.86 -34.19
N LYS A 83 -11.43 -8.76 -34.80
CA LYS A 83 -12.12 -7.47 -35.01
C LYS A 83 -12.95 -7.09 -33.78
N LEU A 84 -12.31 -6.45 -32.80
CA LEU A 84 -12.94 -6.08 -31.52
C LEU A 84 -13.60 -4.69 -31.51
N GLY A 85 -13.54 -3.96 -32.62
CA GLY A 85 -14.28 -2.72 -32.82
C GLY A 85 -15.80 -2.96 -32.76
N PRO A 86 -16.60 -2.00 -32.23
CA PRO A 86 -16.19 -0.70 -31.71
C PRO A 86 -15.72 -0.73 -30.25
N TYR A 87 -15.65 -1.89 -29.60
CA TYR A 87 -15.47 -2.01 -28.15
C TYR A 87 -14.02 -1.87 -27.69
N PHE A 88 -13.07 -2.25 -28.54
CA PHE A 88 -11.64 -2.10 -28.28
C PHE A 88 -10.94 -1.39 -29.44
N THR A 89 -9.77 -0.84 -29.18
CA THR A 89 -8.85 -0.26 -30.18
C THR A 89 -7.50 -0.95 -30.06
N TRP A 90 -6.88 -1.34 -31.18
CA TRP A 90 -5.54 -1.90 -31.19
C TRP A 90 -4.48 -0.81 -31.04
N HIS A 91 -3.43 -1.09 -30.30
CA HIS A 91 -2.26 -0.25 -30.13
C HIS A 91 -1.00 -1.11 -30.16
N ASP A 92 -0.06 -0.79 -31.06
CA ASP A 92 1.22 -1.49 -31.13
C ASP A 92 2.05 -1.26 -29.87
N ASN A 93 2.78 -2.30 -29.45
CA ASN A 93 3.69 -2.21 -28.33
C ASN A 93 5.01 -1.56 -28.79
N THR A 94 5.10 -0.24 -28.62
CA THR A 94 6.35 0.52 -28.87
C THR A 94 7.13 0.69 -27.56
N PRO A 95 8.45 0.99 -27.60
CA PRO A 95 9.27 1.15 -26.38
C PRO A 95 8.76 2.19 -25.38
N ASN A 96 7.95 3.15 -25.82
CA ASN A 96 7.38 4.20 -24.98
C ASN A 96 5.90 3.99 -24.64
N TYR A 97 5.29 2.93 -25.15
CA TYR A 97 3.86 2.68 -24.93
C TYR A 97 3.62 2.07 -23.54
N VAL A 98 2.66 2.64 -22.80
CA VAL A 98 2.25 2.12 -21.49
C VAL A 98 0.75 1.77 -21.55
N PRO A 99 0.38 0.48 -21.52
CA PRO A 99 -1.01 0.07 -21.64
C PRO A 99 -1.83 0.41 -20.39
N PRO A 100 -3.12 0.76 -20.53
CA PRO A 100 -4.00 0.99 -19.40
C PRO A 100 -4.52 -0.31 -18.77
N VAL A 101 -5.02 -0.22 -17.54
CA VAL A 101 -5.67 -1.35 -16.84
C VAL A 101 -6.89 -1.83 -17.62
N GLY A 102 -6.97 -3.14 -17.85
CA GLY A 102 -8.01 -3.79 -18.65
C GLY A 102 -7.67 -3.93 -20.12
N ALA A 103 -6.54 -3.38 -20.59
CA ALA A 103 -6.03 -3.71 -21.92
C ALA A 103 -5.66 -5.19 -22.01
N ILE A 104 -5.85 -5.80 -23.18
CA ILE A 104 -5.48 -7.19 -23.46
C ILE A 104 -4.16 -7.15 -24.22
N GLY A 105 -3.09 -7.68 -23.62
CA GLY A 105 -1.79 -7.78 -24.29
C GLY A 105 -1.66 -9.10 -25.03
N VAL A 106 -1.08 -9.05 -26.23
CA VAL A 106 -0.85 -10.22 -27.09
C VAL A 106 0.65 -10.37 -27.33
N ALA A 107 1.18 -11.57 -27.11
CA ALA A 107 2.53 -11.95 -27.48
C ALA A 107 2.52 -13.02 -28.56
N ASN A 108 3.28 -12.82 -29.63
CA ASN A 108 3.36 -13.78 -30.74
C ASN A 108 4.75 -13.95 -31.36
N PHE A 109 5.81 -13.48 -30.68
CA PHE A 109 7.20 -13.65 -31.13
C PHE A 109 8.16 -13.92 -29.97
N GLY A 110 9.38 -14.39 -30.26
CA GLY A 110 10.50 -14.40 -29.33
C GLY A 110 10.65 -15.67 -28.48
N THR A 111 9.60 -16.46 -28.27
CA THR A 111 9.74 -17.83 -27.77
C THR A 111 9.05 -18.80 -28.74
N PRO A 112 9.51 -20.07 -28.83
CA PRO A 112 8.84 -21.06 -29.67
C PRO A 112 7.35 -21.24 -29.34
N GLY A 113 6.96 -21.10 -28.06
CA GLY A 113 5.56 -21.15 -27.64
C GLY A 113 4.76 -19.95 -28.15
N TYR A 114 5.30 -18.74 -28.02
CA TYR A 114 4.65 -17.52 -28.49
C TYR A 114 4.53 -17.49 -30.02
N GLU A 115 5.54 -17.96 -30.74
CA GLU A 115 5.48 -18.03 -32.20
C GLU A 115 4.49 -19.10 -32.69
N LYS A 116 4.38 -20.21 -31.97
CA LYS A 116 3.50 -21.32 -32.35
C LYS A 116 2.02 -21.03 -32.06
N TYR A 117 1.71 -20.62 -30.84
CA TYR A 117 0.33 -20.44 -30.35
C TYR A 117 0.04 -19.04 -29.79
N GLY A 118 1.09 -18.27 -29.48
CA GLY A 118 0.99 -17.00 -28.79
C GLY A 118 0.77 -17.14 -27.29
N HIS A 119 0.80 -16.01 -26.61
CA HIS A 119 0.37 -15.88 -25.24
C HIS A 119 -0.40 -14.58 -25.05
N ILE A 120 -1.37 -14.58 -24.13
CA ILE A 120 -2.32 -13.46 -24.02
C ILE A 120 -2.72 -13.24 -22.56
N TRP A 121 -2.93 -11.98 -22.20
CA TRP A 121 -3.22 -11.59 -20.82
C TRP A 121 -4.03 -10.31 -20.72
N ILE A 122 -4.54 -10.01 -19.53
CA ILE A 122 -5.17 -8.72 -19.21
C ILE A 122 -4.23 -7.90 -18.31
N VAL A 123 -4.01 -6.64 -18.65
CA VAL A 123 -3.27 -5.69 -17.80
C VAL A 123 -4.05 -5.46 -16.50
N TYR A 124 -3.49 -5.90 -15.38
CA TYR A 124 -4.18 -5.93 -14.09
C TYR A 124 -4.01 -4.65 -13.27
N ALA A 125 -2.81 -4.07 -13.31
CA ALA A 125 -2.47 -2.86 -12.58
C ALA A 125 -1.76 -1.84 -13.48
N LYS A 126 -1.54 -0.63 -12.96
CA LYS A 126 -0.85 0.43 -13.70
C LYS A 126 0.54 -0.04 -14.11
N ALA A 127 0.79 -0.05 -15.42
CA ALA A 127 2.07 -0.45 -16.00
C ALA A 127 3.06 0.73 -16.08
N ASN A 128 4.32 0.42 -16.39
CA ASN A 128 5.35 1.37 -16.79
C ASN A 128 6.07 0.83 -18.03
N VAL A 129 7.00 1.57 -18.62
CA VAL A 129 7.67 1.17 -19.88
C VAL A 129 8.52 -0.11 -19.78
N ASN A 130 8.89 -0.55 -18.57
CA ASN A 130 9.77 -1.71 -18.37
C ASN A 130 9.01 -2.96 -17.93
N THR A 131 7.92 -2.80 -17.18
CA THR A 131 7.17 -3.93 -16.61
C THR A 131 5.68 -3.67 -16.54
N VAL A 132 4.90 -4.73 -16.72
CA VAL A 132 3.44 -4.74 -16.56
C VAL A 132 3.01 -5.87 -15.63
N GLN A 133 2.12 -5.57 -14.68
CA GLN A 133 1.45 -6.62 -13.92
C GLN A 133 0.25 -7.14 -14.72
N VAL A 134 0.31 -8.42 -15.07
CA VAL A 134 -0.68 -9.09 -15.91
C VAL A 134 -1.53 -10.05 -15.10
N LEU A 135 -2.74 -10.31 -15.56
CA LEU A 135 -3.61 -11.39 -15.12
C LEU A 135 -3.80 -12.34 -16.30
N GLU A 136 -3.39 -13.59 -16.14
CA GLU A 136 -3.34 -14.58 -17.22
C GLU A 136 -3.66 -15.99 -16.69
N GLN A 137 -3.91 -16.94 -17.60
CA GLN A 137 -4.01 -18.37 -17.28
C GLN A 137 -2.91 -19.15 -17.99
N ASN A 138 -2.66 -20.36 -17.49
CA ASN A 138 -1.77 -21.35 -18.06
C ASN A 138 -0.29 -20.92 -18.23
N TRP A 139 0.23 -20.04 -17.37
CA TRP A 139 1.68 -19.76 -17.35
C TRP A 139 2.51 -21.00 -16.94
N ASN A 140 1.91 -21.90 -16.16
CA ASN A 140 2.54 -23.16 -15.73
C ASN A 140 2.48 -24.28 -16.78
N ASN A 141 1.82 -24.08 -17.93
CA ASN A 141 1.62 -25.08 -18.98
C ASN A 141 0.82 -26.34 -18.56
N GLU A 142 0.07 -26.30 -17.47
CA GLU A 142 -0.75 -27.44 -16.97
C GLU A 142 -2.26 -27.26 -17.17
N ALA A 143 -2.69 -26.08 -17.64
CA ALA A 143 -4.08 -25.70 -17.93
C ALA A 143 -5.08 -25.96 -16.80
N ASN A 144 -4.64 -25.87 -15.54
CA ASN A 144 -5.39 -26.29 -14.36
C ASN A 144 -5.72 -25.15 -13.38
N LEU A 145 -4.97 -24.05 -13.40
CA LEU A 145 -5.06 -22.99 -12.40
C LEU A 145 -6.02 -21.86 -12.77
N PRO A 146 -6.67 -21.22 -11.77
CA PRO A 146 -7.36 -19.95 -11.95
C PRO A 146 -6.46 -18.83 -12.46
N PRO A 147 -7.01 -17.74 -13.01
CA PRO A 147 -6.22 -16.60 -13.44
C PRO A 147 -5.25 -16.11 -12.35
N LYS A 148 -3.96 -16.09 -12.66
CA LYS A 148 -2.88 -15.69 -11.74
C LYS A 148 -2.24 -14.39 -12.18
N LEU A 149 -1.63 -13.70 -11.21
CA LEU A 149 -0.84 -12.52 -11.49
C LEU A 149 0.60 -12.91 -11.80
N ARG A 150 1.20 -12.22 -12.77
CA ARG A 150 2.64 -12.24 -13.03
C ARG A 150 3.12 -10.83 -13.35
N THR A 151 4.40 -10.58 -13.13
CA THR A 151 5.07 -9.38 -13.68
C THR A 151 5.70 -9.79 -14.99
N ASP A 152 5.26 -9.17 -16.08
CA ASP A 152 5.78 -9.35 -17.42
C ASP A 152 6.67 -8.14 -17.79
N ASN A 153 7.68 -8.36 -18.62
CA ASN A 153 8.65 -7.34 -19.06
C ASN A 153 8.44 -6.92 -20.53
N TYR A 154 7.25 -7.18 -21.08
CA TYR A 154 6.88 -6.96 -22.48
C TYR A 154 7.58 -7.86 -23.50
N TYR A 155 8.35 -8.85 -23.07
CA TYR A 155 9.05 -9.74 -24.00
C TYR A 155 8.05 -10.50 -24.88
N GLY A 156 8.28 -10.43 -26.19
CA GLY A 156 7.41 -11.08 -27.19
C GLY A 156 6.05 -10.39 -27.40
N CYS A 157 5.76 -9.28 -26.70
CA CYS A 157 4.49 -8.58 -26.79
C CYS A 157 4.43 -7.67 -28.03
N THR A 158 3.44 -7.92 -28.88
CA THR A 158 3.24 -7.27 -30.18
C THR A 158 2.37 -6.03 -30.04
N GLY A 159 1.37 -6.07 -29.17
CA GLY A 159 0.46 -4.95 -28.96
C GLY A 159 -0.68 -5.26 -28.00
N PHE A 160 -1.59 -4.29 -27.91
CA PHE A 160 -2.65 -4.28 -26.92
C PHE A 160 -4.00 -3.92 -27.54
N TRP A 161 -5.03 -4.70 -27.24
CA TRP A 161 -6.42 -4.27 -27.38
C TRP A 161 -6.84 -3.45 -26.16
N VAL A 162 -7.06 -2.16 -26.35
CA VAL A 162 -7.47 -1.23 -25.30
C VAL A 162 -9.00 -1.10 -25.26
N PRO A 163 -9.67 -1.38 -24.13
CA PRO A 163 -11.12 -1.26 -24.03
C PRO A 163 -11.56 0.21 -24.12
N LYS A 164 -12.56 0.47 -24.95
CA LYS A 164 -13.27 1.76 -24.97
C LYS A 164 -14.24 1.81 -23.80
N VAL A 165 -13.74 2.27 -22.67
CA VAL A 165 -14.51 2.40 -21.44
C VAL A 165 -15.64 3.42 -21.61
N ALA A 166 -16.81 3.13 -21.04
CA ALA A 166 -17.85 4.15 -20.99
C ALA A 166 -17.35 5.33 -20.15
N ASP A 167 -17.31 6.50 -20.77
CA ASP A 167 -17.40 7.74 -20.02
C ASP A 167 -18.59 7.61 -19.09
N SER A 168 -18.43 8.03 -17.84
CA SER A 168 -19.55 8.11 -16.91
C SER A 168 -20.52 9.21 -17.39
N LYS A 169 -21.26 8.96 -18.46
CA LYS A 169 -22.43 9.74 -18.86
C LYS A 169 -23.43 9.58 -17.73
N LYS A 170 -23.61 10.68 -17.01
CA LYS A 170 -24.67 10.89 -16.02
C LYS A 170 -26.02 10.60 -16.66
N THR A 171 -26.48 9.36 -16.62
CA THR A 171 -27.87 9.04 -16.90
C THR A 171 -28.69 9.41 -15.67
N THR A 172 -29.42 10.51 -15.82
CA THR A 172 -30.50 10.99 -14.96
C THR A 172 -31.62 9.96 -14.89
N LYS A 173 -31.42 8.90 -14.09
CA LYS A 173 -32.55 8.36 -13.32
C LYS A 173 -32.63 9.18 -12.04
N LYS A 174 -33.84 9.61 -11.64
CA LYS A 174 -34.11 10.14 -10.29
C LYS A 174 -33.75 9.06 -9.26
N LYS A 175 -32.46 8.88 -9.00
CA LYS A 175 -31.89 8.25 -7.83
C LYS A 175 -31.67 9.38 -6.83
N LYS A 176 -32.14 9.18 -5.60
CA LYS A 176 -31.90 10.09 -4.46
C LYS A 176 -30.46 10.61 -4.54
N LYS A 177 -30.28 11.95 -4.48
CA LYS A 177 -28.97 12.62 -4.49
C LYS A 177 -27.99 11.79 -3.67
N GLN A 178 -27.06 11.08 -4.32
CA GLN A 178 -25.86 10.63 -3.64
C GLN A 178 -25.16 11.92 -3.24
N ALA A 179 -25.04 12.13 -1.92
CA ALA A 179 -24.41 13.32 -1.37
C ALA A 179 -23.06 13.54 -2.09
N LYS A 180 -22.81 14.78 -2.55
CA LYS A 180 -21.45 15.18 -2.93
C LYS A 180 -20.56 14.69 -1.79
N LYS A 181 -19.58 13.80 -2.04
CA LYS A 181 -18.55 13.55 -1.03
C LYS A 181 -18.02 14.92 -0.67
N GLN A 182 -18.25 15.33 0.57
CA GLN A 182 -17.84 16.62 1.08
C GLN A 182 -16.45 16.44 1.64
N MET A 183 -15.60 17.46 1.51
CA MET A 183 -14.30 17.46 2.19
C MET A 183 -14.55 17.17 3.66
N LYS A 184 -13.66 16.40 4.28
CA LYS A 184 -13.80 16.07 5.70
C LYS A 184 -13.83 17.39 6.47
N LYS A 185 -14.83 17.61 7.32
CA LYS A 185 -14.84 18.79 8.19
C LYS A 185 -13.76 18.60 9.24
N LEU A 186 -12.63 19.29 9.10
CA LEU A 186 -11.56 19.25 10.08
C LEU A 186 -11.96 20.04 11.33
N LYS A 187 -11.73 19.44 12.51
CA LYS A 187 -11.92 20.03 13.84
C LYS A 187 -10.60 20.64 14.28
N TYR A 188 -10.63 21.89 14.73
CA TYR A 188 -9.43 22.61 15.12
C TYR A 188 -9.39 22.80 16.64
N ASN A 189 -8.34 22.30 17.27
CA ASN A 189 -7.87 22.79 18.55
C ASN A 189 -6.72 23.77 18.27
N ARG A 190 -6.81 25.00 18.78
CA ARG A 190 -5.78 26.05 18.62
C ARG A 190 -5.19 26.46 19.97
N ASP A 191 -5.18 25.55 20.94
CA ASP A 191 -4.49 25.78 22.21
C ASP A 191 -2.98 25.74 21.94
N GLU A 192 -2.36 26.92 21.98
CA GLU A 192 -0.95 27.08 21.73
C GLU A 192 -0.14 26.54 22.92
N VAL A 193 1.06 26.02 22.65
CA VAL A 193 1.97 25.62 23.72
C VAL A 193 2.30 26.79 24.65
N LYS A 194 2.27 26.55 25.96
CA LYS A 194 2.35 27.58 27.02
C LYS A 194 3.73 27.67 27.65
N GLY A 195 4.50 26.58 27.63
CA GLY A 195 5.81 26.54 28.30
C GLY A 195 6.92 27.33 27.60
N TYR A 196 6.72 27.75 26.35
CA TYR A 196 7.63 28.69 25.67
C TYR A 196 6.97 29.39 24.48
N LYS A 197 7.27 30.68 24.31
CA LYS A 197 6.76 31.51 23.20
C LYS A 197 7.80 31.62 22.10
N LEU A 198 7.71 30.76 21.09
CA LEU A 198 8.64 30.77 19.95
C LEU A 198 8.61 32.13 19.20
N PRO A 199 9.75 32.57 18.62
CA PRO A 199 9.85 33.82 17.88
C PRO A 199 8.83 33.98 16.75
N LYS A 200 8.46 35.23 16.45
CA LYS A 200 7.68 35.55 15.26
C LYS A 200 8.55 35.39 14.01
N ARG A 201 7.98 34.83 12.94
CA ARG A 201 8.63 34.72 11.62
C ARG A 201 8.79 36.09 10.94
N GLY A 202 7.82 36.99 11.10
CA GLY A 202 7.81 38.31 10.47
C GLY A 202 7.27 38.35 9.03
N TYR A 203 7.04 37.20 8.41
CA TYR A 203 6.43 37.05 7.08
C TYR A 203 5.56 35.80 7.01
N LYS A 204 4.80 35.65 5.92
CA LYS A 204 4.04 34.43 5.63
C LYS A 204 5.00 33.27 5.37
N PRO A 205 4.68 32.03 5.79
CA PRO A 205 5.51 30.88 5.43
C PRO A 205 5.77 30.82 3.91
N LYS A 206 6.96 30.37 3.51
CA LYS A 206 7.35 30.14 2.10
C LYS A 206 6.78 28.83 1.54
N GLY A 207 6.29 27.96 2.41
CA GLY A 207 5.70 26.68 2.06
C GLY A 207 5.34 25.87 3.29
N VAL A 208 5.22 24.56 3.11
CA VAL A 208 4.94 23.58 4.16
C VAL A 208 6.03 22.50 4.19
N VAL A 209 6.34 22.01 5.38
CA VAL A 209 7.07 20.74 5.55
C VAL A 209 6.10 19.69 6.08
N ILE A 210 6.04 18.52 5.45
CA ILE A 210 5.19 17.42 5.90
C ILE A 210 6.07 16.34 6.52
N HIS A 211 5.84 16.11 7.82
CA HIS A 211 6.56 15.20 8.68
C HIS A 211 5.70 13.95 8.96
N ASN A 212 6.36 12.91 9.46
CA ASN A 212 5.72 11.82 10.18
C ASN A 212 6.22 11.89 11.61
N ASP A 213 5.29 11.72 12.56
CA ASP A 213 5.55 11.96 13.98
C ASP A 213 6.58 11.01 14.60
N ALA A 214 6.94 9.93 13.89
CA ALA A 214 7.72 8.81 14.40
C ALA A 214 7.19 8.35 15.78
N GLY A 215 5.85 8.26 15.86
CA GLY A 215 5.15 8.07 17.11
C GLY A 215 3.82 7.36 16.94
N SER A 216 3.16 7.20 18.07
CA SER A 216 1.92 6.43 18.20
C SER A 216 0.75 7.26 18.69
N SER A 217 0.95 8.56 18.91
CA SER A 217 -0.02 9.46 19.52
C SER A 217 -0.88 10.14 18.47
N SER A 218 -2.19 10.24 18.72
CA SER A 218 -3.10 11.12 18.00
C SER A 218 -2.77 12.59 18.25
N ALA A 219 -3.33 13.48 17.43
CA ALA A 219 -3.18 14.93 17.58
C ALA A 219 -3.54 15.44 18.99
N MET A 220 -4.61 14.90 19.59
CA MET A 220 -5.02 15.32 20.94
C MET A 220 -4.20 14.69 22.05
N GLN A 221 -3.60 13.51 21.83
CA GLN A 221 -2.63 12.97 22.78
C GLN A 221 -1.35 13.82 22.77
N TYR A 222 -0.89 14.26 21.59
CA TYR A 222 0.20 15.24 21.50
C TYR A 222 -0.16 16.54 22.21
N HIS A 223 -1.35 17.12 21.96
CA HIS A 223 -1.84 18.28 22.69
C HIS A 223 -1.72 18.10 24.20
N ASN A 224 -2.31 17.02 24.73
CA ASN A 224 -2.32 16.76 26.17
C ASN A 224 -0.90 16.67 26.76
N SER A 225 0.04 16.11 26.00
CA SER A 225 1.44 15.96 26.44
C SER A 225 2.30 17.22 26.27
N LEU A 226 1.97 18.12 25.33
CA LEU A 226 2.85 19.20 24.90
C LEU A 226 2.33 20.61 25.23
N VAL A 227 1.02 20.79 25.41
CA VAL A 227 0.42 22.13 25.59
C VAL A 227 0.96 22.85 26.84
N ASN A 228 1.17 22.11 27.93
CA ASN A 228 1.75 22.62 29.17
C ASN A 228 3.21 22.17 29.37
N ALA A 229 3.84 21.59 28.34
CA ALA A 229 5.18 21.06 28.48
C ALA A 229 6.20 22.20 28.67
N PRO A 230 7.23 22.01 29.51
CA PRO A 230 8.24 23.03 29.75
C PRO A 230 9.12 23.25 28.50
N TYR A 231 9.86 24.37 28.49
CA TYR A 231 10.84 24.68 27.45
C TYR A 231 11.73 23.48 27.09
N SER A 232 12.26 22.76 28.07
CA SER A 232 13.15 21.61 27.84
C SER A 232 12.53 20.53 26.96
N ARG A 233 11.21 20.32 27.05
CA ARG A 233 10.50 19.35 26.22
C ARG A 233 10.20 19.90 24.82
N LEU A 234 9.86 21.19 24.73
CA LEU A 234 9.56 21.87 23.46
C LEU A 234 10.82 22.07 22.62
N ALA A 235 11.98 22.32 23.26
CA ALA A 235 13.28 22.50 22.62
C ALA A 235 13.78 21.25 21.88
N ILE A 236 13.29 20.06 22.25
CA ILE A 236 13.59 18.80 21.55
C ILE A 236 12.85 18.72 20.21
N GLY A 237 11.73 19.44 20.08
CA GLY A 237 11.00 19.57 18.83
C GLY A 237 9.52 19.88 19.02
N ILE A 238 9.02 20.81 18.22
CA ILE A 238 7.61 21.19 18.17
C ILE A 238 7.27 21.67 16.75
N ALA A 239 6.27 21.03 16.13
CA ALA A 239 5.73 21.43 14.83
C ALA A 239 4.58 22.45 15.00
N HIS A 240 4.14 23.07 13.90
CA HIS A 240 3.01 24.00 13.96
C HIS A 240 1.68 23.28 14.11
N SER A 241 1.52 22.09 13.51
CA SER A 241 0.27 21.35 13.59
C SER A 241 0.47 19.83 13.60
N TYR A 242 -0.31 19.16 14.43
CA TYR A 242 -0.39 17.71 14.57
C TYR A 242 -1.77 17.26 14.12
N ILE A 243 -1.85 16.25 13.24
CA ILE A 243 -3.10 15.88 12.59
C ILE A 243 -3.30 14.36 12.58
N SER A 244 -4.45 13.91 13.11
CA SER A 244 -4.93 12.53 13.04
C SER A 244 -6.45 12.51 12.90
N GLY A 245 -7.00 11.61 12.09
CA GLY A 245 -8.42 11.49 11.89
C GLY A 245 -9.01 12.76 11.25
N ASP A 246 -9.96 13.41 11.90
CA ASP A 246 -10.51 14.70 11.51
C ASP A 246 -10.00 15.86 12.38
N THR A 247 -9.04 15.62 13.26
CA THR A 247 -8.60 16.60 14.26
C THR A 247 -7.26 17.20 13.89
N VAL A 248 -7.20 18.52 13.92
CA VAL A 248 -5.99 19.34 13.79
C VAL A 248 -5.75 20.00 15.13
N TRP A 249 -4.64 19.67 15.78
CA TRP A 249 -4.12 20.49 16.86
C TRP A 249 -3.06 21.45 16.30
N GLN A 250 -3.35 22.75 16.33
CA GLN A 250 -2.41 23.80 15.96
C GLN A 250 -1.67 24.27 17.21
N ALA A 251 -0.50 23.68 17.44
CA ALA A 251 0.35 23.96 18.60
C ALA A 251 1.01 25.36 18.55
N LEU A 252 1.22 25.87 17.33
CA LEU A 252 1.80 27.19 17.08
C LEU A 252 1.03 27.90 15.97
N PRO A 253 0.78 29.22 16.10
CA PRO A 253 0.12 29.99 15.05
C PRO A 253 1.08 30.15 13.87
N GLU A 254 0.51 30.36 12.68
CA GLU A 254 1.29 30.53 11.44
C GLU A 254 2.23 31.75 11.45
N SER A 255 2.19 32.62 12.45
CA SER A 255 3.08 33.78 12.58
C SER A 255 4.36 33.48 13.36
N ARG A 256 4.44 32.32 14.05
CA ARG A 256 5.64 31.87 14.77
C ARG A 256 6.47 30.93 13.92
N ILE A 257 7.76 30.81 14.26
CA ILE A 257 8.62 29.71 13.78
C ILE A 257 8.31 28.41 14.54
N ALA A 258 8.82 27.29 14.07
CA ALA A 258 8.76 25.99 14.74
C ALA A 258 10.15 25.37 14.85
N TRP A 259 10.33 24.40 15.75
CA TRP A 259 11.56 23.60 15.83
C TRP A 259 11.24 22.17 15.38
N ALA A 260 11.19 21.95 14.07
CA ALA A 260 10.67 20.71 13.50
C ALA A 260 11.62 20.06 12.48
N THR A 261 12.56 20.81 11.91
CA THR A 261 13.42 20.36 10.80
C THR A 261 14.89 20.17 11.15
N ALA A 262 15.28 20.51 12.40
CA ALA A 262 16.67 20.58 12.84
C ALA A 262 17.57 21.46 11.93
N ASP A 263 16.97 22.46 11.28
CA ASP A 263 17.62 23.37 10.35
C ASP A 263 17.00 24.76 10.46
N GLU A 264 17.81 25.82 10.35
CA GLU A 264 17.35 27.19 10.55
C GLU A 264 16.35 27.64 9.47
N GLU A 265 16.59 27.29 8.21
CA GLU A 265 15.71 27.66 7.11
C GLU A 265 14.37 26.91 7.23
N GLY A 266 14.41 25.59 7.40
CA GLY A 266 13.22 24.78 7.56
C GLY A 266 12.35 25.23 8.74
N ASN A 267 12.98 25.54 9.88
CA ASN A 267 12.32 25.99 11.10
C ASN A 267 11.71 27.39 10.97
N ARG A 268 12.45 28.30 10.35
CA ARG A 268 12.05 29.71 10.22
C ARG A 268 11.05 29.89 9.08
N ASP A 269 11.30 29.33 7.91
CA ASP A 269 10.64 29.74 6.67
C ASP A 269 9.39 28.93 6.34
N TYR A 270 9.26 27.72 6.86
CA TYR A 270 8.18 26.79 6.49
C TYR A 270 7.19 26.54 7.64
N TYR A 271 5.98 26.10 7.27
CA TYR A 271 4.97 25.64 8.22
C TYR A 271 4.98 24.11 8.30
N SER A 272 5.36 23.57 9.45
CA SER A 272 5.49 22.13 9.68
C SER A 272 4.20 21.45 10.14
N PHE A 273 3.82 20.40 9.43
CA PHE A 273 2.73 19.47 9.78
C PHE A 273 3.29 18.11 10.18
N GLU A 274 2.77 17.53 11.26
CA GLU A 274 2.99 16.14 11.65
C GLU A 274 1.80 15.28 11.26
N VAL A 275 2.05 14.28 10.40
CA VAL A 275 1.10 13.17 10.22
C VAL A 275 1.28 12.24 11.42
N CYS A 276 0.30 12.26 12.32
CA CYS A 276 0.32 11.49 13.57
C CYS A 276 0.12 9.99 13.36
N GLN A 277 0.55 9.21 14.36
CA GLN A 277 0.40 7.76 14.46
C GLN A 277 1.14 7.01 13.35
N SER A 278 2.28 7.52 12.92
CA SER A 278 3.07 6.92 11.83
C SER A 278 3.68 5.56 12.17
N PHE A 279 3.76 5.20 13.46
CA PHE A 279 4.10 3.84 13.91
C PHE A 279 2.89 2.99 14.29
N SER A 280 1.88 3.54 14.97
CA SER A 280 0.77 2.73 15.52
C SER A 280 -0.42 2.55 14.59
N ALA A 281 -0.64 3.45 13.62
CA ALA A 281 -1.79 3.35 12.74
C ALA A 281 -1.60 2.23 11.70
N SER A 282 -2.69 1.51 11.43
CA SER A 282 -2.78 0.69 10.22
C SER A 282 -2.59 1.55 8.98
N ASP A 283 -2.15 0.96 7.87
CA ASP A 283 -1.94 1.70 6.62
C ASP A 283 -3.17 2.51 6.22
N LYS A 284 -4.37 1.91 6.34
CA LYS A 284 -5.62 2.61 6.05
C LYS A 284 -5.79 3.86 6.93
N THR A 285 -5.58 3.73 8.24
CA THR A 285 -5.75 4.85 9.17
C THR A 285 -4.69 5.91 8.95
N PHE A 286 -3.44 5.51 8.71
CA PHE A 286 -2.35 6.43 8.41
C PHE A 286 -2.60 7.22 7.11
N LEU A 287 -3.06 6.54 6.05
CA LEU A 287 -3.47 7.21 4.82
C LEU A 287 -4.63 8.20 5.05
N ASP A 288 -5.60 7.85 5.91
CA ASP A 288 -6.68 8.76 6.28
C ASP A 288 -6.13 10.00 7.05
N ASN A 289 -5.11 9.83 7.89
CA ASN A 289 -4.40 10.93 8.58
C ASN A 289 -3.64 11.82 7.57
N GLU A 290 -2.92 11.21 6.61
CA GLU A 290 -2.23 11.94 5.55
C GLU A 290 -3.19 12.79 4.71
N GLN A 291 -4.36 12.27 4.36
CA GLN A 291 -5.36 13.03 3.60
C GLN A 291 -5.87 14.25 4.37
N ALA A 292 -6.01 14.16 5.70
CA ALA A 292 -6.34 15.31 6.53
C ALA A 292 -5.22 16.36 6.52
N VAL A 293 -3.95 15.93 6.56
CA VAL A 293 -2.78 16.82 6.41
C VAL A 293 -2.76 17.48 5.04
N PHE A 294 -2.98 16.75 3.95
CA PHE A 294 -2.99 17.31 2.60
C PHE A 294 -4.12 18.31 2.39
N GLN A 295 -5.29 18.02 2.96
CA GLN A 295 -6.42 18.94 2.94
C GLN A 295 -6.07 20.26 3.66
N GLU A 296 -5.41 20.17 4.81
CA GLU A 296 -5.04 21.34 5.59
C GLU A 296 -3.87 22.12 4.94
N ALA A 297 -2.86 21.42 4.44
CA ALA A 297 -1.76 22.02 3.67
C ALA A 297 -2.29 22.78 2.46
N ALA A 298 -3.26 22.22 1.72
CA ALA A 298 -3.89 22.90 0.60
C ALA A 298 -4.63 24.19 1.03
N ARG A 299 -5.37 24.16 2.15
CA ARG A 299 -6.04 25.33 2.70
C ARG A 299 -5.04 26.44 3.06
N MET A 300 -3.92 26.06 3.66
CA MET A 300 -2.88 26.97 4.12
C MET A 300 -2.07 27.57 2.96
N LEU A 301 -1.60 26.76 2.01
CA LEU A 301 -0.93 27.25 0.79
C LEU A 301 -1.84 28.23 0.02
N LYS A 302 -3.14 27.93 -0.07
CA LYS A 302 -4.11 28.82 -0.73
C LYS A 302 -4.28 30.14 0.03
N LYS A 303 -4.36 30.10 1.36
CA LYS A 303 -4.38 31.30 2.22
C LYS A 303 -3.14 32.18 2.01
N TRP A 304 -1.98 31.57 1.83
CA TRP A 304 -0.72 32.30 1.63
C TRP A 304 -0.46 32.68 0.17
N LYS A 305 -1.36 32.31 -0.76
CA LYS A 305 -1.22 32.53 -2.22
C LYS A 305 0.04 31.87 -2.80
N LEU A 306 0.40 30.68 -2.30
CA LEU A 306 1.55 29.92 -2.76
C LEU A 306 1.13 28.84 -3.77
N PRO A 307 1.96 28.57 -4.79
CA PRO A 307 1.75 27.44 -5.70
C PRO A 307 1.90 26.11 -4.96
N VAL A 308 1.36 25.03 -5.53
CA VAL A 308 1.60 23.66 -5.04
C VAL A 308 2.62 22.99 -5.96
N ASN A 309 3.90 23.02 -5.57
CA ASN A 309 5.03 22.47 -6.32
C ASN A 309 6.13 21.98 -5.37
N ARG A 310 7.30 21.59 -5.92
CA ARG A 310 8.41 21.05 -5.12
C ARG A 310 9.13 22.10 -4.26
N ASP A 311 8.91 23.39 -4.47
CA ASP A 311 9.55 24.46 -3.67
C ASP A 311 8.73 24.81 -2.42
N THR A 312 7.41 24.63 -2.52
CA THR A 312 6.45 24.98 -1.47
C THR A 312 5.94 23.78 -0.67
N VAL A 313 6.16 22.56 -1.15
CA VAL A 313 5.86 21.30 -0.44
C VAL A 313 7.18 20.56 -0.23
N ARG A 314 7.69 20.56 1.00
CA ARG A 314 9.02 20.03 1.36
C ARG A 314 8.93 18.87 2.35
N LEU A 315 10.01 18.10 2.46
CA LEU A 315 10.19 17.01 3.41
C LEU A 315 11.29 17.37 4.42
N HIS A 316 11.21 16.83 5.64
CA HIS A 316 12.22 17.07 6.70
C HIS A 316 13.62 16.68 6.23
N ASN A 317 13.77 15.53 5.58
CA ASN A 317 15.06 15.07 5.08
C ASN A 317 15.66 15.90 3.92
N GLU A 318 15.00 16.97 3.47
CA GLU A 318 15.62 17.96 2.59
C GLU A 318 16.52 18.94 3.37
N PHE A 319 16.24 19.13 4.66
CA PHE A 319 16.90 20.12 5.52
C PHE A 319 17.95 19.51 6.44
N SER A 320 17.73 18.29 6.92
CA SER A 320 18.68 17.60 7.81
C SER A 320 18.82 16.10 7.49
N PRO A 321 19.92 15.43 7.92
CA PRO A 321 20.12 14.00 7.70
C PRO A 321 19.18 13.14 8.57
N THR A 322 17.96 12.91 8.09
CA THR A 322 16.93 12.13 8.80
C THR A 322 16.16 11.19 7.87
N GLN A 323 15.53 10.17 8.44
CA GLN A 323 14.60 9.26 7.75
C GLN A 323 13.18 9.85 7.58
N CYS A 324 12.90 11.02 8.13
CA CYS A 324 11.56 11.63 8.11
C CYS A 324 11.22 12.26 6.74
N PRO A 325 10.01 12.04 6.17
CA PRO A 325 8.88 11.25 6.69
C PRO A 325 8.91 9.76 6.32
N HIS A 326 9.26 8.90 7.29
CA HIS A 326 9.55 7.48 7.06
C HIS A 326 8.35 6.66 6.53
N ARG A 327 7.16 6.79 7.12
CA ARG A 327 5.98 5.99 6.78
C ARG A 327 5.43 6.40 5.42
N SER A 328 5.40 7.70 5.14
CA SER A 328 5.04 8.23 3.83
C SER A 328 6.03 7.80 2.73
N MET A 329 7.33 7.79 3.01
CA MET A 329 8.34 7.26 2.07
C MET A 329 8.16 5.77 1.81
N ALA A 330 7.88 4.97 2.84
CA ALA A 330 7.62 3.55 2.69
C ALA A 330 6.40 3.29 1.80
N LEU A 331 5.27 3.95 2.09
CA LEU A 331 4.00 3.69 1.40
C LEU A 331 3.96 4.22 -0.05
N HIS A 332 4.62 5.34 -0.31
CA HIS A 332 4.47 6.07 -1.59
C HIS A 332 5.71 6.00 -2.48
N ALA A 333 6.87 5.78 -1.89
CA ALA A 333 8.13 5.67 -2.61
C ALA A 333 8.77 4.28 -2.53
N GLY A 334 8.36 3.43 -1.57
CA GLY A 334 8.93 2.10 -1.36
C GLY A 334 10.27 2.10 -0.64
N TYR A 335 10.59 3.18 0.09
CA TYR A 335 11.87 3.35 0.77
C TYR A 335 11.71 3.16 2.28
N THR A 336 12.52 2.28 2.86
CA THR A 336 12.60 2.05 4.30
C THR A 336 14.08 1.90 4.67
N SER A 337 14.59 2.85 5.43
CA SER A 337 15.98 2.91 5.89
C SER A 337 16.07 3.92 7.03
N THR A 338 17.06 3.73 7.90
CA THR A 338 17.43 4.71 8.93
C THR A 338 18.23 5.88 8.36
N GLN A 339 18.73 5.75 7.13
CA GLN A 339 19.51 6.78 6.44
C GLN A 339 18.61 7.75 5.66
N ARG A 340 19.13 8.97 5.45
CA ARG A 340 18.53 9.97 4.55
C ARG A 340 18.24 9.33 3.19
N ALA A 341 17.01 9.50 2.70
CA ALA A 341 16.61 8.98 1.42
C ALA A 341 17.37 9.62 0.24
N PRO A 342 17.72 8.85 -0.80
CA PRO A 342 18.20 9.38 -2.07
C PRO A 342 17.23 10.39 -2.72
N GLN A 343 17.74 11.29 -3.56
CA GLN A 343 16.97 12.41 -4.11
C GLN A 343 15.79 11.97 -4.98
N ASP A 344 15.88 10.84 -5.68
CA ASP A 344 14.78 10.27 -6.47
C ASP A 344 13.61 9.82 -5.59
N ILE A 345 13.89 9.21 -4.42
CA ILE A 345 12.88 8.85 -3.41
C ILE A 345 12.23 10.11 -2.83
N VAL A 346 13.04 11.11 -2.49
CA VAL A 346 12.55 12.43 -2.03
C VAL A 346 11.59 13.02 -3.06
N ASN A 347 12.00 13.07 -4.33
CA ASN A 347 11.18 13.61 -5.41
C ASN A 347 9.88 12.81 -5.59
N LYS A 348 9.93 11.48 -5.54
CA LYS A 348 8.76 10.60 -5.67
C LYS A 348 7.74 10.82 -4.55
N THR A 349 8.20 10.95 -3.30
CA THR A 349 7.33 11.26 -2.16
C THR A 349 6.72 12.66 -2.30
N LYS A 350 7.52 13.67 -2.68
CA LYS A 350 7.02 15.04 -2.91
C LYS A 350 5.97 15.08 -4.02
N ASP A 351 6.20 14.42 -5.14
CA ASP A 351 5.26 14.39 -6.26
C ASP A 351 3.92 13.78 -5.86
N TYR A 352 3.94 12.72 -5.05
CA TYR A 352 2.73 12.17 -4.46
C TYR A 352 2.03 13.21 -3.57
N PHE A 353 2.72 13.84 -2.61
CA PHE A 353 2.13 14.88 -1.75
C PHE A 353 1.53 16.03 -2.57
N ILE A 354 2.29 16.56 -3.52
CA ILE A 354 1.86 17.61 -4.45
C ILE A 354 0.60 17.19 -5.20
N SER A 355 0.53 15.95 -5.70
CA SER A 355 -0.65 15.45 -6.41
C SER A 355 -1.92 15.43 -5.54
N GLN A 356 -1.79 15.11 -4.25
CA GLN A 356 -2.91 15.07 -3.31
C GLN A 356 -3.33 16.48 -2.89
N ILE A 357 -2.36 17.31 -2.49
CA ILE A 357 -2.57 18.70 -2.06
C ILE A 357 -3.19 19.51 -3.20
N LYS A 358 -2.71 19.35 -4.44
CA LYS A 358 -3.20 20.10 -5.61
C LYS A 358 -4.67 19.78 -5.93
N GLN A 359 -5.16 18.58 -5.58
CA GLN A 359 -6.58 18.27 -5.72
C GLN A 359 -7.42 19.08 -4.71
N TYR A 360 -7.06 19.06 -3.43
CA TYR A 360 -7.72 19.88 -2.41
C TYR A 360 -7.62 21.38 -2.69
N TYR A 361 -6.47 21.85 -3.17
CA TYR A 361 -6.23 23.25 -3.53
C TYR A 361 -7.21 23.74 -4.60
N ASN A 362 -7.57 22.86 -5.54
CA ASN A 362 -8.53 23.10 -6.61
C ASN A 362 -9.99 22.79 -6.22
N GLY A 363 -10.29 22.60 -4.93
CA GLY A 363 -11.64 22.31 -4.44
C GLY A 363 -12.14 20.90 -4.79
N LYS A 364 -11.22 19.98 -5.11
CA LYS A 364 -11.52 18.58 -5.40
C LYS A 364 -11.13 17.71 -4.21
N ILE A 365 -11.77 16.55 -4.07
CA ILE A 365 -11.36 15.53 -3.10
C ILE A 365 -10.52 14.50 -3.85
N PRO A 366 -9.30 14.16 -3.38
CA PRO A 366 -8.51 13.10 -3.95
C PRO A 366 -9.30 11.80 -4.03
N LYS A 367 -9.22 11.13 -5.19
CA LYS A 367 -9.60 9.70 -5.24
C LYS A 367 -8.56 8.98 -4.39
N GLY A 368 -9.01 8.40 -3.27
CA GLY A 368 -8.17 7.98 -2.14
C GLY A 368 -6.86 7.31 -2.56
N SER A 369 -5.81 7.62 -1.82
CA SER A 369 -4.51 6.98 -1.99
C SER A 369 -4.64 5.47 -1.85
N THR A 370 -4.33 4.74 -2.91
CA THR A 370 -4.14 3.29 -2.81
C THR A 370 -2.68 3.06 -2.44
N VAL A 371 -2.44 2.45 -1.28
CA VAL A 371 -1.15 1.90 -0.88
C VAL A 371 -0.54 1.16 -2.07
N ILE A 372 0.75 1.37 -2.34
CA ILE A 372 1.52 0.49 -3.21
C ILE A 372 1.67 -0.84 -2.48
N ASN A 373 0.68 -1.73 -2.60
CA ASN A 373 0.81 -3.11 -2.13
C ASN A 373 1.76 -3.85 -3.07
N LYS A 374 3.03 -3.97 -2.67
CA LYS A 374 3.90 -5.07 -3.11
C LYS A 374 3.34 -6.37 -2.52
N PRO A 375 3.28 -7.49 -3.26
CA PRO A 375 2.61 -8.70 -2.81
C PRO A 375 3.55 -9.64 -2.04
N THR A 376 3.03 -10.22 -0.94
CA THR A 376 3.15 -11.62 -0.46
C THR A 376 2.44 -11.63 0.90
N SER A 377 1.45 -12.44 1.23
CA SER A 377 0.81 -13.62 0.65
C SER A 377 -0.48 -13.83 1.47
N ASN A 378 -1.54 -14.36 0.86
CA ASN A 378 -2.72 -14.81 1.60
C ASN A 378 -2.82 -16.32 1.41
N ASN A 379 -2.38 -17.08 2.42
CA ASN A 379 -2.90 -18.41 2.70
C ASN A 379 -3.50 -18.36 4.11
N LYS A 380 -4.78 -18.04 4.22
CA LYS A 380 -5.53 -18.31 5.46
C LYS A 380 -5.82 -19.80 5.51
N LEU A 381 -4.97 -20.56 6.20
CA LEU A 381 -5.31 -21.87 6.74
C LEU A 381 -5.79 -21.67 8.17
N ALA A 382 -7.08 -21.87 8.41
CA ALA A 382 -7.59 -22.08 9.76
C ALA A 382 -7.16 -23.48 10.21
N THR A 383 -6.29 -23.58 11.22
CA THR A 383 -5.98 -24.84 11.92
C THR A 383 -6.44 -24.73 13.37
N ASN A 384 -7.04 -25.79 13.90
CA ASN A 384 -7.58 -25.90 15.27
C ASN A 384 -6.47 -25.96 16.35
N THR A 385 -5.49 -25.04 16.32
CA THR A 385 -4.26 -25.12 17.13
C THR A 385 -4.04 -23.89 18.03
N GLY A 386 -4.98 -22.95 18.05
CA GLY A 386 -4.84 -21.65 18.75
C GLY A 386 -4.00 -20.61 17.97
N TRP A 387 -3.23 -21.05 16.97
CA TRP A 387 -2.45 -20.19 16.09
C TRP A 387 -3.30 -19.52 15.02
N GLN A 388 -3.06 -18.22 14.83
CA GLN A 388 -3.61 -17.38 13.78
C GLN A 388 -2.48 -16.85 12.90
N GLN A 389 -2.79 -16.43 11.67
CA GLN A 389 -1.81 -15.81 10.78
C GLN A 389 -2.26 -14.42 10.35
N ASN A 390 -1.37 -13.43 10.50
CA ASN A 390 -1.67 -12.04 10.15
C ASN A 390 -1.29 -11.72 8.69
N GLU A 391 -1.51 -10.46 8.28
CA GLU A 391 -1.24 -9.97 6.92
C GLU A 391 0.26 -9.97 6.52
N HIS A 392 1.15 -10.19 7.49
CA HIS A 392 2.58 -10.30 7.28
C HIS A 392 3.08 -11.76 7.22
N ASN A 393 2.16 -12.72 7.20
CA ASN A 393 2.41 -14.17 7.31
C ASN A 393 3.02 -14.60 8.65
N THR A 394 2.97 -13.74 9.66
CA THR A 394 3.37 -14.09 11.02
C THR A 394 2.31 -14.97 11.63
N TRP A 395 2.73 -16.15 12.09
CA TRP A 395 1.90 -16.96 12.97
C TRP A 395 1.93 -16.35 14.35
N TYR A 396 0.79 -16.19 15.01
CA TYR A 396 0.70 -15.66 16.36
C TYR A 396 -0.39 -16.37 17.17
N MET A 397 -0.22 -16.41 18.48
CA MET A 397 -1.23 -16.84 19.44
C MET A 397 -1.08 -16.05 20.75
N SER A 398 -2.16 -15.97 21.53
CA SER A 398 -2.08 -15.39 22.87
C SER A 398 -1.48 -16.41 23.83
N GLU A 399 -0.51 -15.96 24.62
CA GLU A 399 0.14 -16.73 25.67
C GLU A 399 0.67 -15.75 26.72
N GLN A 400 0.32 -15.96 27.99
CA GLN A 400 0.79 -15.12 29.09
C GLN A 400 1.82 -15.87 29.93
N ALA A 401 3.05 -15.39 29.97
CA ALA A 401 4.10 -15.91 30.84
C ALA A 401 5.20 -14.85 31.07
N THR A 402 6.23 -15.20 31.84
CA THR A 402 7.42 -14.36 32.01
C THR A 402 8.60 -14.99 31.29
N PHE A 403 9.26 -14.23 30.42
CA PHE A 403 10.54 -14.61 29.83
C PHE A 403 11.68 -13.90 30.57
N LYS A 404 12.68 -14.67 31.00
CA LYS A 404 13.93 -14.16 31.58
C LYS A 404 15.09 -14.40 30.61
N VAL A 405 15.83 -13.35 30.29
CA VAL A 405 16.99 -13.39 29.39
C VAL A 405 18.08 -14.27 30.00
N GLY A 406 18.68 -15.13 29.18
CA GLY A 406 19.79 -15.99 29.56
C GLY A 406 21.11 -15.23 29.69
N ASN A 407 22.17 -15.77 29.10
CA ASN A 407 23.54 -15.27 29.32
C ASN A 407 23.98 -14.16 28.37
N GLU A 408 23.27 -13.94 27.27
CA GLU A 408 23.60 -12.93 26.25
C GLU A 408 22.50 -11.87 26.14
N PRO A 409 22.85 -10.58 25.92
CA PRO A 409 21.86 -9.55 25.67
C PRO A 409 21.03 -9.83 24.41
N ILE A 410 19.74 -9.49 24.46
CA ILE A 410 18.81 -9.69 23.34
C ILE A 410 18.25 -8.35 22.86
N ALA A 411 18.33 -8.10 21.56
CA ALA A 411 17.79 -6.89 20.94
C ALA A 411 16.26 -6.85 21.00
N VAL A 412 15.72 -5.70 21.45
CA VAL A 412 14.27 -5.45 21.55
C VAL A 412 13.82 -4.66 20.32
N HIS A 413 12.79 -5.14 19.61
CA HIS A 413 12.27 -4.50 18.41
C HIS A 413 10.97 -3.71 18.68
N MET A 414 10.79 -2.58 17.99
CA MET A 414 9.68 -1.64 18.24
C MET A 414 8.43 -1.84 17.41
N ILE A 415 8.55 -2.46 16.23
CA ILE A 415 7.52 -2.36 15.18
C ILE A 415 6.91 -3.73 14.83
N GLY A 416 7.64 -4.81 15.05
CA GLY A 416 7.13 -6.15 14.79
C GLY A 416 8.19 -7.24 14.97
N PRO A 417 7.79 -8.51 14.81
CA PRO A 417 8.64 -9.67 15.00
C PRO A 417 9.53 -9.94 13.78
N PHE A 418 10.42 -9.01 13.43
CA PHE A 418 11.36 -9.17 12.31
C PHE A 418 12.73 -8.66 12.72
N VAL A 419 13.78 -9.41 12.41
CA VAL A 419 15.15 -9.08 12.85
C VAL A 419 15.72 -7.84 12.17
N ASN A 420 15.13 -7.43 11.04
CA ASN A 420 15.53 -6.25 10.29
C ASN A 420 14.78 -4.95 10.69
N LEU A 421 13.86 -5.02 11.65
CA LEU A 421 13.11 -3.85 12.12
C LEU A 421 13.86 -3.09 13.21
N ALA A 422 13.50 -1.81 13.40
CA ALA A 422 14.14 -0.91 14.33
C ALA A 422 14.21 -1.46 15.77
N ILE A 423 15.41 -1.40 16.34
CA ILE A 423 15.73 -1.83 17.70
C ILE A 423 15.51 -0.65 18.66
N SER A 424 14.74 -0.86 19.73
CA SER A 424 14.56 0.11 20.83
C SER A 424 15.65 0.09 21.87
N GLY A 425 16.40 -1.01 21.96
CA GLY A 425 17.38 -1.24 23.01
C GLY A 425 17.71 -2.73 23.15
N TRP A 426 18.40 -3.08 24.23
CA TRP A 426 18.84 -4.44 24.52
C TRP A 426 18.41 -4.82 25.93
N LEU A 427 17.72 -5.95 26.07
CA LEU A 427 17.54 -6.56 27.39
C LEU A 427 18.81 -7.30 27.76
N GLN A 428 19.32 -7.02 28.94
CA GLN A 428 20.55 -7.58 29.48
C GLN A 428 20.31 -8.95 30.11
N PRO A 429 21.37 -9.78 30.25
CA PRO A 429 21.31 -11.05 30.96
C PRO A 429 20.63 -10.94 32.32
N GLY A 430 19.67 -11.83 32.57
CA GLY A 430 18.91 -11.89 33.82
C GLY A 430 17.70 -10.95 33.93
N GLU A 431 17.49 -10.02 33.00
CA GLU A 431 16.27 -9.20 32.96
C GLU A 431 15.05 -10.03 32.55
N SER A 432 13.88 -9.66 33.05
CA SER A 432 12.62 -10.37 32.80
C SER A 432 11.56 -9.46 32.19
N ILE A 433 10.77 -10.01 31.27
CA ILE A 433 9.58 -9.37 30.70
C ILE A 433 8.37 -10.27 30.85
N LYS A 434 7.21 -9.67 31.15
CA LYS A 434 5.91 -10.33 31.06
C LYS A 434 5.36 -10.11 29.66
N TYR A 435 5.00 -11.16 28.96
CA TYR A 435 4.43 -11.09 27.62
C TYR A 435 3.02 -11.68 27.58
N ASP A 436 2.27 -11.36 26.54
CA ASP A 436 0.87 -11.81 26.34
C ASP A 436 0.62 -12.41 24.94
N GLU A 437 1.66 -12.50 24.10
CA GLU A 437 1.61 -12.98 22.73
C GLU A 437 2.91 -13.68 22.34
N VAL A 438 2.80 -14.79 21.61
CA VAL A 438 3.92 -15.49 20.97
C VAL A 438 3.72 -15.47 19.47
N MET A 439 4.80 -15.24 18.71
CA MET A 439 4.79 -15.19 17.25
C MET A 439 5.89 -16.06 16.62
N LEU A 440 5.65 -16.56 15.42
CA LEU A 440 6.66 -17.19 14.54
C LEU A 440 6.84 -16.33 13.30
N GLN A 441 8.03 -15.77 13.15
CA GLN A 441 8.35 -14.89 12.03
C GLN A 441 9.87 -14.81 11.82
N ASP A 442 10.29 -14.71 10.56
CA ASP A 442 11.68 -14.39 10.20
C ASP A 442 12.72 -15.36 10.82
N GLY A 443 12.40 -16.65 10.87
CA GLY A 443 13.27 -17.69 11.43
C GLY A 443 13.34 -17.73 12.96
N HIS A 444 12.47 -17.01 13.66
CA HIS A 444 12.50 -16.89 15.12
C HIS A 444 11.12 -17.09 15.76
N VAL A 445 11.15 -17.47 17.04
CA VAL A 445 10.01 -17.32 17.95
C VAL A 445 10.17 -15.99 18.68
N TRP A 446 9.10 -15.20 18.70
CA TRP A 446 9.06 -13.89 19.32
C TRP A 446 8.03 -13.86 20.44
N VAL A 447 8.26 -12.99 21.41
CA VAL A 447 7.27 -12.62 22.43
C VAL A 447 6.92 -11.14 22.34
N GLY A 448 5.64 -10.82 22.54
CA GLY A 448 5.09 -9.47 22.48
C GLY A 448 4.73 -8.97 23.87
N TYR A 449 5.19 -7.77 24.23
CA TYR A 449 4.87 -7.16 25.52
C TYR A 449 4.71 -5.65 25.41
N ASP A 450 3.93 -5.07 26.32
CA ASP A 450 3.75 -3.62 26.40
C ASP A 450 4.86 -3.00 27.25
N SER A 451 5.52 -1.97 26.70
CA SER A 451 6.46 -1.12 27.41
C SER A 451 5.87 0.29 27.59
N PHE A 452 6.53 1.13 28.39
CA PHE A 452 6.07 2.50 28.71
C PHE A 452 5.78 3.36 27.47
N ASN A 453 6.52 3.12 26.38
CA ASN A 453 6.39 3.82 25.10
C ASN A 453 5.93 2.90 23.96
N GLY A 454 5.07 1.93 24.27
CA GLY A 454 4.35 1.10 23.31
C GLY A 454 4.81 -0.36 23.26
N ARG A 455 4.24 -1.10 22.31
CA ARG A 455 4.45 -2.53 22.11
C ARG A 455 5.90 -2.85 21.72
N ARG A 456 6.45 -3.93 22.25
CA ARG A 456 7.80 -4.43 21.98
C ARG A 456 7.77 -5.89 21.60
N TYR A 457 8.77 -6.30 20.82
CA TYR A 457 8.92 -7.64 20.29
C TYR A 457 10.34 -8.12 20.57
N LEU A 458 10.45 -9.32 21.16
CA LEU A 458 11.73 -9.89 21.56
C LEU A 458 11.89 -11.30 20.96
N PRO A 459 12.95 -11.58 20.20
CA PRO A 459 13.20 -12.93 19.72
C PRO A 459 13.80 -13.77 20.85
N ILE A 460 13.25 -14.96 21.08
CA ILE A 460 13.61 -15.78 22.25
C ILE A 460 14.22 -17.14 21.89
N ARG A 461 14.15 -17.55 20.63
CA ARG A 461 14.82 -18.72 20.04
C ARG A 461 14.63 -18.76 18.52
N THR A 462 15.32 -19.69 17.87
CA THR A 462 15.12 -19.98 16.45
C THR A 462 13.87 -20.82 16.18
N TRP A 463 13.31 -20.62 14.99
CA TRP A 463 12.21 -21.38 14.41
C TRP A 463 12.59 -21.83 13.00
N ASN A 464 12.35 -23.09 12.66
CA ASN A 464 12.76 -23.70 11.39
C ASN A 464 11.90 -23.31 10.17
N GLY A 465 10.96 -22.37 10.31
CA GLY A 465 10.07 -21.95 9.22
C GLY A 465 8.88 -22.88 8.94
N VAL A 466 8.77 -24.02 9.65
CA VAL A 466 7.63 -24.95 9.50
C VAL A 466 6.41 -24.39 10.21
N ALA A 467 5.29 -24.30 9.50
CA ALA A 467 4.04 -23.79 10.05
C ALA A 467 3.55 -24.61 11.26
N PRO A 468 2.87 -23.96 12.23
CA PRO A 468 2.28 -24.66 13.36
C PRO A 468 1.16 -25.62 12.93
N PRO A 469 0.90 -26.71 13.69
CA PRO A 469 1.45 -27.02 15.02
C PRO A 469 2.77 -27.83 14.98
N ASN A 470 3.35 -28.04 13.80
CA ASN A 470 4.53 -28.90 13.63
C ASN A 470 5.84 -28.10 13.56
N GLN A 471 5.86 -26.90 14.16
CA GLN A 471 7.03 -26.03 14.13
C GLN A 471 8.21 -26.67 14.87
N GLY A 472 9.38 -26.66 14.24
CA GLY A 472 10.63 -27.07 14.87
C GLY A 472 11.26 -25.87 15.58
N LEU A 473 11.69 -26.08 16.81
CA LEU A 473 12.07 -25.02 17.74
C LEU A 473 13.49 -25.28 18.25
N GLY A 474 14.34 -24.25 18.17
CA GLY A 474 15.67 -24.31 18.77
C GLY A 474 15.64 -24.13 20.29
N ASN A 475 16.83 -24.15 20.88
CA ASN A 475 17.01 -23.88 22.31
C ASN A 475 16.55 -22.45 22.64
N LEU A 476 15.92 -22.29 23.80
CA LEU A 476 15.59 -20.98 24.36
C LEU A 476 16.86 -20.20 24.72
N TRP A 477 16.87 -18.90 24.42
CA TRP A 477 17.92 -17.96 24.82
C TRP A 477 17.70 -17.40 26.23
N GLY A 478 17.09 -18.20 27.09
CA GLY A 478 16.59 -17.80 28.41
C GLY A 478 15.65 -18.85 28.98
N THR A 479 14.80 -18.44 29.92
CA THR A 479 13.81 -19.32 30.58
C THR A 479 12.43 -18.69 30.57
N ILE A 480 11.39 -19.52 30.43
CA ILE A 480 9.98 -19.12 30.55
C ILE A 480 9.43 -19.71 31.85
N SER A 481 8.69 -18.91 32.62
CA SER A 481 8.06 -19.29 33.90
C SER A 481 6.67 -18.72 34.07
#